data_AF-A0A3B8X1K1-F1
#
_entry.id   AF-A0A3B8X1K1-F1
#
_cell.length_a   1.000
_cell.length_b   1.000
_cell.length_c   1.000
_cell.angle_alpha   90.00
_cell.angle_beta   90.00
_cell.angle_gamma   90.00
#
_symmetry.space_group_name_H-M   'P 1'
#
loop_
_entity.id
_entity.type
_entity.pdbx_description
1 polymer ?
#
loop_
_entity_poly.entity_id
_entity_poly.type
_entity_poly.pdbx_seq_one_letter_code
_entity_poly.pdbx_strand_id
1 'polypeptide(L)'
;MKKIFTLMTALFLAVSAFAQSAKELYNKYSDLNGVSAVYVSPAMFRMIGKLPDVDMENSQGEKVNLTPIINTLSGFYLLEVEENSSAAVQLQADVKKLLDGKKFELLFEAKEDGETTRLFTAGDGKKVSSLILISRDAEDFTFMSLEGNMDRDELENILAEAAK
;
A
#
# COMPACT_ATOMS: atom_id res chain seq x y z
N MET A 1 7.38 30.83 -33.48
CA MET A 1 8.02 30.90 -32.15
C MET A 1 7.03 30.66 -31.01
N LYS A 2 5.87 31.35 -30.94
CA LYS A 2 4.88 31.11 -29.87
C LYS A 2 4.36 29.66 -29.78
N LYS A 3 4.17 28.98 -30.93
CA LYS A 3 3.70 27.58 -31.00
C LYS A 3 4.70 26.55 -30.45
N ILE A 4 6.01 26.79 -30.57
CA ILE A 4 7.06 25.92 -30.00
C ILE A 4 7.06 26.04 -28.47
N PHE A 5 6.87 27.25 -27.96
CA PHE A 5 6.85 27.51 -26.52
C PHE A 5 5.63 26.85 -25.86
N THR A 6 4.45 26.98 -26.47
CA THR A 6 3.22 26.28 -26.01
C THR A 6 3.36 24.76 -26.06
N LEU A 7 4.04 24.20 -27.06
CA LEU A 7 4.27 22.76 -27.19
C LEU A 7 5.25 22.25 -26.12
N MET A 8 6.31 23.00 -25.79
CA MET A 8 7.21 22.70 -24.68
C MET A 8 6.48 22.76 -23.33
N THR A 9 5.66 23.78 -23.08
CA THR A 9 4.88 23.90 -21.84
C THR A 9 3.88 22.75 -21.70
N ALA A 10 3.24 22.30 -22.79
CA ALA A 10 2.37 21.12 -22.79
C ALA A 10 3.15 19.81 -22.56
N LEU A 11 4.38 19.69 -23.05
CA LEU A 11 5.25 18.54 -22.79
C LEU A 11 5.68 18.47 -21.31
N PHE A 12 5.96 19.62 -20.67
CA PHE A 12 6.25 19.67 -19.24
C PHE A 12 5.03 19.37 -18.35
N LEU A 13 3.82 19.72 -18.79
CA LEU A 13 2.58 19.33 -18.10
C LEU A 13 2.22 17.84 -18.28
N ALA A 14 2.77 17.17 -19.29
CA ALA A 14 2.59 15.74 -19.51
C ALA A 14 3.50 14.87 -18.61
N VAL A 15 4.55 15.45 -18.01
CA VAL A 15 5.47 14.72 -17.12
C VAL A 15 4.91 14.62 -15.69
N SER A 16 3.94 15.44 -15.30
CA SER A 16 3.30 15.36 -13.97
C SER A 16 2.30 14.22 -13.81
N ALA A 17 2.11 13.36 -14.82
CA ALA A 17 1.45 12.08 -14.66
C ALA A 17 2.42 11.01 -14.12
N PHE A 18 3.30 11.41 -13.19
CA PHE A 18 4.08 10.46 -12.40
C PHE A 18 3.08 9.52 -11.75
N ALA A 19 3.17 8.24 -12.12
CA ALA A 19 2.45 7.19 -11.44
C ALA A 19 2.90 7.26 -9.97
N GLN A 20 2.08 7.91 -9.14
CA GLN A 20 2.34 8.02 -7.72
C GLN A 20 2.51 6.59 -7.22
N SER A 21 3.66 6.29 -6.62
CA SER A 21 3.89 5.02 -5.95
C SER A 21 3.64 5.19 -4.45
N ALA A 22 3.39 4.09 -3.73
CA ALA A 22 3.27 4.14 -2.28
C ALA A 22 4.52 4.76 -1.61
N LYS A 23 5.71 4.50 -2.16
CA LYS A 23 6.97 5.13 -1.72
C LYS A 23 6.97 6.65 -1.92
N GLU A 24 6.45 7.14 -3.03
CA GLU A 24 6.37 8.57 -3.30
C GLU A 24 5.36 9.26 -2.39
N LEU A 25 4.22 8.62 -2.10
CA LEU A 25 3.30 9.10 -1.08
C LEU A 25 4.02 9.16 0.28
N TYR A 26 4.66 8.08 0.70
CA TYR A 26 5.42 8.06 1.96
C TYR A 26 6.39 9.23 2.06
N ASN A 27 7.28 9.38 1.08
CA ASN A 27 8.28 10.46 1.07
C ASN A 27 7.66 11.87 1.08
N LYS A 28 6.46 12.03 0.51
CA LYS A 28 5.77 13.33 0.46
C LYS A 28 5.17 13.72 1.81
N TYR A 29 4.67 12.76 2.58
CA TYR A 29 3.87 13.01 3.78
C TYR A 29 4.61 12.68 5.09
N SER A 30 5.66 11.85 5.08
CA SER A 30 6.31 11.32 6.28
C SER A 30 6.90 12.37 7.22
N ASP A 31 7.31 13.51 6.68
CA ASP A 31 7.96 14.59 7.44
C ASP A 31 6.98 15.72 7.82
N LEU A 32 5.69 15.56 7.53
CA LEU A 32 4.68 16.56 7.86
C LEU A 32 4.23 16.44 9.32
N ASN A 33 4.07 17.59 9.98
CA ASN A 33 3.49 17.63 11.32
C ASN A 33 2.06 17.07 11.32
N GLY A 34 1.75 16.22 12.30
CA GLY A 34 0.45 15.56 12.42
C GLY A 34 0.28 14.33 11.51
N VAL A 35 1.37 13.83 10.93
CA VAL A 35 1.40 12.55 10.21
C VAL A 35 2.24 11.54 10.97
N SER A 36 1.64 10.41 11.33
CA SER A 36 2.35 9.23 11.81
C SER A 36 2.78 8.40 10.62
N ALA A 37 4.08 8.10 10.51
CA ALA A 37 4.64 7.44 9.33
C ALA A 37 5.59 6.30 9.70
N VAL A 38 5.36 5.12 9.14
CA VAL A 38 6.22 3.94 9.33
C VAL A 38 6.71 3.41 7.98
N TYR A 39 8.01 3.13 7.89
CA TYR A 39 8.63 2.44 6.75
C TYR A 39 9.38 1.20 7.21
N VAL A 40 9.10 0.07 6.57
CA VAL A 40 9.91 -1.16 6.72
C VAL A 40 10.60 -1.47 5.41
N SER A 41 11.93 -1.58 5.49
CA SER A 41 12.78 -1.80 4.32
C SER A 41 12.89 -3.28 3.93
N PRO A 42 13.24 -3.59 2.66
CA PRO A 42 13.60 -4.95 2.25
C PRO A 42 14.65 -5.62 3.15
N ALA A 43 15.58 -4.85 3.70
CA ALA A 43 16.61 -5.38 4.57
C ALA A 43 16.02 -5.92 5.87
N MET A 44 15.01 -5.25 6.42
CA MET A 44 14.33 -5.70 7.62
C MET A 44 13.51 -6.97 7.34
N PHE A 45 12.80 -7.05 6.21
CA PHE A 45 12.07 -8.27 5.85
C PHE A 45 12.98 -9.48 5.69
N ARG A 46 14.17 -9.31 5.10
CA ARG A 46 15.18 -10.39 5.04
C ARG A 46 15.75 -10.77 6.40
N MET A 47 15.74 -9.87 7.38
CA MET A 47 16.11 -10.20 8.75
C MET A 47 15.00 -11.01 9.42
N ILE A 48 13.75 -10.58 9.26
CA ILE A 48 12.56 -11.27 9.78
C ILE A 48 12.46 -12.66 9.19
N GLY A 49 12.52 -12.82 7.87
CA GLY A 49 12.42 -14.12 7.18
C GLY A 49 13.58 -15.11 7.44
N LYS A 50 14.56 -14.74 8.27
CA LYS A 50 15.61 -15.65 8.77
C LYS A 50 15.36 -16.10 10.21
N LEU A 51 14.38 -15.52 10.89
CA LEU A 51 14.00 -15.95 12.22
C LEU A 51 13.26 -17.30 12.13
N PRO A 52 13.42 -18.18 13.11
CA PRO A 52 12.77 -19.50 13.11
C PRO A 52 11.26 -19.44 13.41
N ASP A 53 10.75 -18.32 13.94
CA ASP A 53 9.36 -18.16 14.43
C ASP A 53 8.59 -17.06 13.68
N VAL A 54 8.67 -17.04 12.35
CA VAL A 54 7.86 -16.11 11.53
C VAL A 54 6.49 -16.68 11.17
N ASP A 55 6.03 -17.63 11.99
CA ASP A 55 4.76 -18.29 11.77
C ASP A 55 3.62 -17.47 12.37
N MET A 56 2.47 -17.48 11.71
CA MET A 56 1.22 -17.00 12.30
C MET A 56 0.43 -18.20 12.81
N GLU A 57 -0.13 -18.11 14.01
CA GLU A 57 -1.07 -19.12 14.49
C GLU A 57 -2.44 -18.88 13.87
N ASN A 58 -3.00 -19.90 13.21
CA ASN A 58 -4.38 -19.85 12.70
C ASN A 58 -5.40 -20.11 13.82
N SER A 59 -6.70 -20.14 13.48
CA SER A 59 -7.78 -20.29 14.46
C SER A 59 -7.76 -21.64 15.18
N GLN A 60 -7.00 -22.61 14.68
CA GLN A 60 -6.81 -23.96 15.22
C GLN A 60 -5.49 -24.12 15.99
N GLY A 61 -4.68 -23.06 16.11
CA GLY A 61 -3.37 -23.09 16.77
C GLY A 61 -2.26 -23.74 15.94
N GLU A 62 -2.47 -23.90 14.63
CA GLU A 62 -1.44 -24.37 13.71
C GLU A 62 -0.58 -23.22 13.21
N LYS A 63 0.72 -23.46 13.10
CA LYS A 63 1.71 -22.48 12.61
C LYS A 63 1.71 -22.41 11.09
N VAL A 64 1.36 -21.24 10.54
CA VAL A 64 1.40 -20.92 9.11
C VAL A 64 2.69 -20.16 8.79
N ASN A 65 3.56 -20.76 7.98
CA ASN A 65 4.87 -20.19 7.67
C ASN A 65 4.77 -19.02 6.68
N LEU A 66 5.05 -17.81 7.15
CA LEU A 66 5.00 -16.59 6.33
C LEU A 66 6.33 -16.25 5.64
N THR A 67 7.40 -17.00 5.94
CA THR A 67 8.75 -16.77 5.40
C THR A 67 8.79 -16.63 3.87
N PRO A 68 8.07 -17.45 3.08
CA PRO A 68 8.14 -17.36 1.63
C PRO A 68 7.65 -16.01 1.10
N ILE A 69 6.53 -15.50 1.65
CA ILE A 69 5.99 -14.19 1.27
C ILE A 69 6.87 -13.06 1.79
N ILE A 70 7.29 -13.11 3.06
CA ILE A 70 8.08 -12.04 3.68
C ILE A 70 9.38 -11.78 2.93
N ASN A 71 10.04 -12.83 2.44
CA ASN A 71 11.29 -12.69 1.69
C ASN A 71 11.11 -12.02 0.31
N THR A 72 9.89 -11.94 -0.22
CA THR A 72 9.57 -11.26 -1.49
C THR A 72 9.17 -9.80 -1.31
N LEU A 73 9.03 -9.33 -0.06
CA LEU A 73 8.63 -7.96 0.25
C LEU A 73 9.75 -6.96 -0.05
N SER A 74 9.36 -5.88 -0.72
CA SER A 74 10.22 -4.80 -1.18
C SER A 74 9.97 -3.47 -0.46
N GLY A 75 8.91 -3.38 0.35
CA GLY A 75 8.66 -2.23 1.20
C GLY A 75 7.32 -2.32 1.89
N PHE A 76 7.23 -1.75 3.07
CA PHE A 76 5.97 -1.44 3.73
C PHE A 76 5.96 0.03 4.09
N TYR A 77 4.85 0.68 3.78
CA TYR A 77 4.64 2.11 3.99
C TYR A 77 3.32 2.29 4.70
N LEU A 78 3.34 2.97 5.84
CA LEU A 78 2.15 3.37 6.58
C LEU A 78 2.19 4.88 6.78
N LEU A 79 1.05 5.51 6.52
CA LEU A 79 0.76 6.91 6.80
C LEU A 79 -0.59 6.96 7.50
N GLU A 80 -0.62 7.59 8.66
CA GLU A 80 -1.81 7.82 9.46
C GLU A 80 -1.89 9.30 9.80
N VAL A 81 -3.07 9.87 9.68
CA VAL A 81 -3.31 11.31 9.82
C VAL A 81 -4.74 11.57 10.27
N GLU A 82 -4.94 12.58 11.13
CA GLU A 82 -6.28 13.00 11.55
C GLU A 82 -7.14 13.36 10.32
N GLU A 83 -8.32 12.74 10.20
CA GLU A 83 -9.22 12.78 9.02
C GLU A 83 -9.61 14.22 8.63
N ASN A 84 -9.75 15.11 9.61
CA ASN A 84 -10.16 16.50 9.40
C ASN A 84 -9.00 17.47 9.11
N SER A 85 -7.77 16.97 9.03
CA SER A 85 -6.58 17.80 8.78
C SER A 85 -6.42 18.15 7.29
N SER A 86 -5.69 19.24 7.02
CA SER A 86 -5.33 19.59 5.64
C SER A 86 -4.45 18.55 4.94
N ALA A 87 -3.67 17.79 5.73
CA ALA A 87 -2.83 16.70 5.24
C ALA A 87 -3.67 15.50 4.80
N ALA A 88 -4.72 15.13 5.55
CA ALA A 88 -5.66 14.08 5.16
C ALA A 88 -6.34 14.38 3.81
N VAL A 89 -6.86 15.60 3.62
CA VAL A 89 -7.49 15.99 2.34
C VAL A 89 -6.54 15.80 1.15
N GLN A 90 -5.28 16.19 1.29
CA GLN A 90 -4.28 16.05 0.22
C GLN A 90 -3.86 14.60 0.02
N LEU A 91 -3.62 13.85 1.11
CA LEU A 91 -3.23 12.45 1.06
C LEU A 91 -4.33 11.61 0.42
N GLN A 92 -5.59 11.79 0.82
CA GLN A 92 -6.73 11.11 0.22
C GLN A 92 -6.84 11.37 -1.29
N ALA A 93 -6.62 12.62 -1.73
CA ALA A 93 -6.67 12.97 -3.14
C ALA A 93 -5.54 12.30 -3.94
N ASP A 94 -4.34 12.19 -3.38
CA ASP A 94 -3.22 11.52 -4.02
C ASP A 94 -3.34 9.99 -3.99
N VAL A 95 -3.80 9.41 -2.87
CA VAL A 95 -4.15 7.99 -2.78
C VAL A 95 -5.20 7.62 -3.83
N LYS A 96 -6.21 8.47 -4.02
CA LYS A 96 -7.20 8.27 -5.09
C LYS A 96 -6.55 8.26 -6.47
N LYS A 97 -5.63 9.17 -6.77
CA LYS A 97 -4.91 9.19 -8.05
C LYS A 97 -4.03 7.96 -8.25
N LEU A 98 -3.35 7.50 -7.21
CA LEU A 98 -2.59 6.25 -7.20
C LEU A 98 -3.49 5.06 -7.61
N LEU A 99 -4.66 4.93 -6.97
CA LEU A 99 -5.59 3.83 -7.23
C LEU A 99 -6.28 3.92 -8.60
N ASP A 100 -6.63 5.14 -9.06
CA ASP A 100 -7.25 5.36 -10.37
C ASP A 100 -6.30 4.96 -11.53
N GLY A 101 -5.01 4.76 -11.25
CA GLY A 101 -4.00 4.34 -12.21
C GLY A 101 -4.10 2.90 -12.70
N LYS A 102 -5.27 2.40 -13.13
CA LYS A 102 -5.58 1.12 -13.85
C LYS A 102 -4.85 -0.17 -13.43
N LYS A 103 -4.08 -0.18 -12.36
CA LYS A 103 -3.26 -1.30 -11.88
C LYS A 103 -3.84 -1.96 -10.64
N PHE A 104 -4.77 -1.29 -9.97
CA PHE A 104 -5.34 -1.73 -8.71
C PHE A 104 -6.75 -2.28 -8.89
N GLU A 105 -7.01 -3.41 -8.24
CA GLU A 105 -8.30 -4.07 -8.14
C GLU A 105 -8.75 -4.03 -6.67
N LEU A 106 -10.00 -3.66 -6.41
CA LEU A 106 -10.60 -3.72 -5.08
C LEU A 106 -10.88 -5.19 -4.72
N LEU A 107 -10.26 -5.68 -3.66
CA LEU A 107 -10.48 -7.04 -3.15
C LEU A 107 -11.71 -7.10 -2.24
N PHE A 108 -11.80 -6.19 -1.27
CA PHE A 108 -12.97 -6.08 -0.40
C PHE A 108 -13.15 -4.66 0.13
N GLU A 109 -14.38 -4.36 0.55
CA GLU A 109 -14.76 -3.17 1.30
C GLU A 109 -15.61 -3.60 2.51
N ALA A 110 -15.20 -3.16 3.69
CA ALA A 110 -15.95 -3.30 4.94
C ALA A 110 -16.39 -1.91 5.41
N LYS A 111 -17.63 -1.80 5.92
CA LYS A 111 -18.21 -0.56 6.43
C LYS A 111 -18.94 -0.86 7.74
N GLU A 112 -18.41 -0.36 8.85
CA GLU A 112 -18.88 -0.66 10.20
C GLU A 112 -18.82 0.61 11.06
N ASP A 113 -19.91 1.00 11.70
CA ASP A 113 -19.98 2.10 12.68
C ASP A 113 -19.30 3.44 12.28
N GLY A 114 -19.27 3.76 10.98
CA GLY A 114 -18.64 4.97 10.46
C GLY A 114 -17.20 4.80 9.99
N GLU A 115 -16.61 3.62 10.22
CA GLU A 115 -15.36 3.19 9.62
C GLU A 115 -15.60 2.61 8.22
N THR A 116 -14.71 2.91 7.28
CA THR A 116 -14.62 2.26 5.98
C THR A 116 -13.22 1.73 5.75
N THR A 117 -13.09 0.41 5.67
CA THR A 117 -11.84 -0.26 5.33
C THR A 117 -11.93 -0.87 3.93
N ARG A 118 -10.91 -0.63 3.10
CA ARG A 118 -10.79 -1.15 1.73
C ARG A 118 -9.44 -1.79 1.53
N LEU A 119 -9.42 -2.98 0.93
CA LEU A 119 -8.19 -3.63 0.49
C LEU A 119 -8.14 -3.65 -1.04
N PHE A 120 -7.02 -3.23 -1.60
CA PHE A 120 -6.72 -3.27 -3.02
C PHE A 120 -5.50 -4.14 -3.29
N THR A 121 -5.46 -4.74 -4.47
CA THR A 121 -4.28 -5.47 -4.97
C THR A 121 -3.85 -4.92 -6.31
N ALA A 122 -2.55 -4.95 -6.60
CA ALA A 122 -2.01 -4.80 -7.95
C ALA A 122 -1.12 -5.97 -8.30
N GLY A 123 -1.05 -6.29 -9.59
CA GLY A 123 -0.20 -7.36 -10.10
C GLY A 123 -0.70 -7.90 -11.43
N ASP A 124 -0.27 -9.11 -11.75
CA ASP A 124 -0.75 -9.88 -12.89
C ASP A 124 -1.29 -11.23 -12.42
N GLY A 125 -1.70 -12.10 -13.36
CA GLY A 125 -2.29 -13.40 -13.02
C GLY A 125 -1.39 -14.36 -12.24
N LYS A 126 -0.09 -14.07 -12.08
CA LYS A 126 0.87 -14.91 -11.34
C LYS A 126 1.51 -14.21 -10.16
N LYS A 127 1.59 -12.87 -10.20
CA LYS A 127 2.29 -12.08 -9.20
C LYS A 127 1.39 -11.03 -8.59
N VAL A 128 1.53 -10.84 -7.28
CA VAL A 128 0.99 -9.69 -6.56
C VAL A 128 2.14 -8.74 -6.27
N SER A 129 2.07 -7.53 -6.83
CA SER A 129 3.09 -6.51 -6.67
C SER A 129 2.81 -5.57 -5.50
N SER A 130 1.54 -5.38 -5.13
CA SER A 130 1.14 -4.46 -4.07
C SER A 130 -0.16 -4.90 -3.42
N LEU A 131 -0.24 -4.77 -2.10
CA LEU A 131 -1.48 -4.78 -1.32
C LEU A 131 -1.62 -3.43 -0.63
N ILE A 132 -2.72 -2.73 -0.88
CA ILE A 132 -3.00 -1.41 -0.29
C ILE A 132 -4.23 -1.52 0.59
N LEU A 133 -4.08 -1.20 1.87
CA LEU A 133 -5.20 -1.03 2.79
C LEU A 133 -5.44 0.46 3.03
N ILE A 134 -6.70 0.86 2.92
CA ILE A 134 -7.15 2.18 3.29
C ILE A 134 -8.21 1.99 4.36
N SER A 135 -7.97 2.54 5.55
CA SER A 135 -9.01 2.68 6.58
C SER A 135 -9.30 4.16 6.80
N ARG A 136 -10.55 4.46 7.09
CA ARG A 136 -11.04 5.79 7.41
C ARG A 136 -12.12 5.66 8.46
N ASP A 137 -12.04 6.46 9.51
CA ASP A 137 -13.15 6.71 10.43
C ASP A 137 -13.33 8.23 10.66
N ALA A 138 -13.97 8.61 11.77
CA ALA A 138 -14.22 10.01 12.09
C ALA A 138 -12.98 10.75 12.64
N GLU A 139 -12.01 10.00 13.17
CA GLU A 139 -10.80 10.50 13.81
C GLU A 139 -9.65 10.49 12.81
N ASP A 140 -9.44 9.38 12.09
CA ASP A 140 -8.22 9.13 11.33
C ASP A 140 -8.45 8.62 9.90
N PHE A 141 -7.48 8.97 9.04
CA PHE A 141 -7.25 8.38 7.74
C PHE A 141 -5.94 7.58 7.76
N THR A 142 -6.04 6.28 7.47
CA THR A 142 -4.89 5.40 7.36
C THR A 142 -4.69 4.92 5.92
N PHE A 143 -3.49 5.12 5.40
CA PHE A 143 -2.99 4.50 4.19
C PHE A 143 -1.85 3.54 4.53
N MET A 144 -2.02 2.28 4.15
CA MET A 144 -1.02 1.24 4.30
C MET A 144 -0.76 0.59 2.95
N SER A 145 0.50 0.34 2.63
CA SER A 145 0.92 -0.35 1.42
C SER A 145 2.01 -1.36 1.76
N LEU A 146 1.83 -2.57 1.24
CA LEU A 146 2.79 -3.66 1.25
C LEU A 146 3.18 -3.96 -0.20
N GLU A 147 4.42 -3.63 -0.55
CA GLU A 147 4.97 -3.77 -1.90
C GLU A 147 5.90 -4.99 -1.98
N GLY A 148 5.86 -5.74 -3.07
CA GLY A 148 6.68 -6.94 -3.22
C GLY A 148 6.61 -7.56 -4.61
N ASN A 149 7.14 -8.77 -4.73
CA ASN A 149 6.95 -9.63 -5.90
C ASN A 149 6.46 -11.00 -5.44
N MET A 150 5.28 -10.98 -4.82
CA MET A 150 4.68 -12.14 -4.17
C MET A 150 4.13 -13.10 -5.22
N ASP A 151 4.35 -14.40 -5.04
CA ASP A 151 3.66 -15.40 -5.85
C ASP A 151 2.18 -15.45 -5.44
N ARG A 152 1.29 -15.38 -6.44
CA ARG A 152 -0.16 -15.32 -6.18
C ARG A 152 -0.65 -16.60 -5.53
N ASP A 153 -0.25 -17.76 -6.06
CA ASP A 153 -0.70 -19.05 -5.55
C ASP A 153 -0.21 -19.25 -4.11
N GLU A 154 1.02 -18.83 -3.81
CA GLU A 154 1.59 -18.90 -2.46
C GLU A 154 0.86 -17.98 -1.47
N LEU A 155 0.54 -16.76 -1.88
CA LEU A 155 -0.23 -15.81 -1.06
C LEU A 155 -1.64 -16.34 -0.79
N GLU A 156 -2.33 -16.85 -1.81
CA GLU A 156 -3.66 -17.43 -1.67
C GLU A 156 -3.66 -18.65 -0.75
N ASN A 157 -2.64 -19.52 -0.84
CA ASN A 157 -2.50 -20.67 0.05
C ASN A 157 -2.32 -20.25 1.51
N ILE A 158 -1.44 -19.27 1.79
CA ILE A 158 -1.23 -18.76 3.15
C ILE A 158 -2.51 -18.13 3.71
N LEU A 159 -3.23 -17.35 2.91
CA LEU A 159 -4.51 -16.76 3.32
C LEU A 159 -5.56 -17.84 3.61
N ALA A 160 -5.61 -18.89 2.80
CA ALA A 160 -6.51 -20.02 3.02
C ALA A 160 -6.16 -20.84 4.27
N GLU A 161 -4.88 -20.94 4.63
CA GLU A 161 -4.42 -21.58 5.87
C GLU A 161 -4.69 -20.73 7.10
N ALA A 162 -4.55 -19.40 6.99
CA ALA A 162 -4.84 -18.44 8.05
C ALA A 162 -6.33 -18.36 8.40
N ALA A 163 -7.22 -18.56 7.42
CA ALA A 163 -8.66 -18.49 7.60
C ALA A 163 -9.29 -19.77 8.17
N LYS A 164 -8.49 -20.83 8.38
CA LYS A 164 -8.92 -22.07 9.03
C LYS A 164 -8.85 -21.95 10.56
#